data_AF-A0A355ITA4-F1
#
_entry.id   AF-A0A355ITA4-F1
#
_cell.length_a   1.000
_cell.length_b   1.000
_cell.length_c   1.000
_cell.angle_alpha   90.00
_cell.angle_beta   90.00
_cell.angle_gamma   90.00
#
_symmetry.space_group_name_H-M   'P 1'
#
loop_
_entity.id
_entity.type
_entity.pdbx_description
1 polymer ?
#
loop_
_entity_poly.entity_id
_entity_poly.type
_entity_poly.pdbx_seq_one_letter_code
_entity_poly.pdbx_strand_id
1 'polypeptide(L)'
;MKRLILILVLLIAVTSSYAQRGITSLKLIEAKKVTTDTLEYRGEKIDFADLKSRAKFVGNYDLSVGSFPTASHVGSMYKLSADGTVNDTLYRAGDILISIKENASISVLGENWILIDNSETQLSNRYEVEVTIAGTTTYPVPFKLSNNALVWFNGSLLGQEEWSGGGTASLTLLFTPYPYDIIKIQN
;
A
#
# COMPACT_ATOMS: atom_id res chain seq x y z
N MET A 1 11.92 -7.16 -13.79
CA MET A 1 11.83 -5.79 -14.35
C MET A 1 10.42 -5.35 -14.78
N LYS A 2 9.49 -6.24 -15.16
CA LYS A 2 8.12 -5.85 -15.59
C LYS A 2 7.19 -5.30 -14.49
N ARG A 3 7.41 -5.68 -13.22
CA ARG A 3 6.59 -5.21 -12.07
C ARG A 3 6.85 -3.75 -11.66
N LEU A 4 8.07 -3.25 -11.91
CA LEU A 4 8.49 -1.89 -11.53
C LEU A 4 7.79 -0.80 -12.37
N ILE A 5 7.38 -1.13 -13.60
CA ILE A 5 6.71 -0.21 -14.53
C ILE A 5 5.24 0.00 -14.15
N LEU A 6 4.58 -1.04 -13.63
CA LEU A 6 3.17 -1.01 -13.21
C LEU A 6 2.96 -0.06 -12.01
N ILE A 7 3.90 -0.06 -11.05
CA ILE A 7 3.83 0.80 -9.85
C ILE A 7 4.13 2.27 -10.22
N LEU A 8 5.07 2.51 -11.14
CA LEU A 8 5.56 3.85 -11.47
C LEU A 8 4.55 4.73 -12.24
N VAL A 9 3.78 4.13 -13.17
CA VAL A 9 2.86 4.86 -14.05
C VAL A 9 1.50 5.08 -13.40
N LEU A 10 1.09 4.16 -12.54
CA LEU A 10 -0.17 4.20 -11.80
C LEU A 10 -0.11 5.23 -10.65
N LEU A 11 1.06 5.42 -10.03
CA LEU A 11 1.31 6.50 -9.08
C LEU A 11 1.12 7.90 -9.72
N ILE A 12 1.43 8.05 -11.02
CA ILE A 12 1.25 9.32 -11.74
C ILE A 12 -0.25 9.60 -12.00
N ALA A 13 -1.06 8.58 -12.28
CA ALA A 13 -2.51 8.74 -12.44
C ALA A 13 -3.22 9.02 -11.10
N VAL A 14 -2.78 8.33 -10.04
CA VAL A 14 -3.30 8.52 -8.68
C VAL A 14 -2.96 9.92 -8.16
N THR A 15 -1.73 10.42 -8.34
CA THR A 15 -1.34 11.77 -7.88
C THR A 15 -2.17 12.90 -8.53
N SER A 16 -2.62 12.76 -9.79
CA SER A 16 -3.52 13.75 -10.41
C SER A 16 -4.92 13.81 -9.79
N SER A 17 -5.44 12.70 -9.23
CA SER A 17 -6.73 12.70 -8.53
C SER A 17 -6.61 13.14 -7.06
N TYR A 18 -5.47 12.91 -6.40
CA TYR A 18 -5.26 13.29 -4.99
C TYR A 18 -4.78 14.74 -4.79
N ALA A 19 -4.33 15.43 -5.85
CA ALA A 19 -3.98 16.85 -5.80
C ALA A 19 -5.17 17.78 -5.42
N GLN A 20 -6.42 17.30 -5.53
CA GLN A 20 -7.61 18.06 -5.11
C GLN A 20 -7.92 17.96 -3.59
N ARG A 21 -7.15 17.20 -2.80
CA ARG A 21 -7.49 16.89 -1.39
C ARG A 21 -6.36 17.07 -0.36
N GLY A 22 -5.28 17.78 -0.69
CA GLY A 22 -4.31 18.25 0.31
C GLY A 22 -3.23 17.25 0.75
N ILE A 23 -2.97 16.19 -0.01
CA ILE A 23 -1.75 15.37 0.16
C ILE A 23 -0.61 16.08 -0.59
N THR A 24 0.32 16.71 0.13
CA THR A 24 1.31 17.63 -0.46
C THR A 24 2.65 17.01 -0.84
N SER A 25 2.92 15.73 -0.57
CA SER A 25 4.04 15.02 -1.21
C SER A 25 3.98 13.50 -1.06
N LEU A 26 4.01 12.80 -2.20
CA LEU A 26 4.51 11.44 -2.33
C LEU A 26 5.86 11.56 -3.04
N LYS A 27 6.97 11.35 -2.31
CA LYS A 27 8.31 11.52 -2.85
C LYS A 27 8.68 10.29 -3.69
N LEU A 28 8.64 10.45 -5.02
CA LEU A 28 9.02 9.44 -5.99
C LEU A 28 10.55 9.35 -6.06
N ILE A 29 11.15 8.37 -5.37
CA ILE A 29 12.58 8.11 -5.45
C ILE A 29 12.81 7.26 -6.71
N GLU A 30 13.25 7.93 -7.78
CA GLU A 30 13.67 7.38 -9.08
C GLU A 30 12.58 6.75 -9.98
N ALA A 31 11.88 7.59 -10.75
CA ALA A 31 11.13 7.14 -11.92
C ALA A 31 11.92 7.35 -13.21
N LYS A 32 12.54 6.29 -13.75
CA LYS A 32 13.04 6.30 -15.12
C LYS A 32 11.84 6.27 -16.07
N LYS A 33 11.68 7.30 -16.91
CA LYS A 33 10.62 7.41 -17.92
C LYS A 33 10.57 6.13 -18.77
N VAL A 34 9.49 5.34 -18.64
CA VAL A 34 9.25 4.16 -19.47
C VAL A 34 8.10 4.46 -20.41
N THR A 35 8.42 4.60 -21.70
CA THR A 35 7.46 4.78 -22.80
C THR A 35 7.19 3.42 -23.44
N THR A 36 6.16 2.72 -22.95
CA THR A 36 5.47 1.66 -23.68
C THR A 36 3.98 1.81 -23.37
N ASP A 37 3.21 2.27 -24.36
CA ASP A 37 1.79 2.67 -24.25
C ASP A 37 0.81 1.50 -24.01
N THR A 38 1.34 0.28 -23.89
CA THR A 38 0.60 -0.95 -23.62
C THR A 38 1.30 -1.76 -22.53
N LEU A 39 0.55 -2.20 -21.51
CA LEU A 39 1.00 -3.24 -20.58
C LEU A 39 0.24 -4.52 -20.90
N GLU A 40 0.96 -5.62 -20.76
CA GLU A 40 0.35 -6.92 -20.59
C GLU A 40 0.25 -7.21 -19.10
N TYR A 41 -0.97 -7.13 -18.56
CA TYR A 41 -1.27 -7.57 -17.20
C TYR A 41 -2.04 -8.87 -17.29
N ARG A 42 -1.47 -9.96 -16.74
CA ARG A 42 -2.08 -11.31 -16.76
C ARG A 42 -2.50 -11.82 -18.15
N GLY A 43 -1.81 -11.38 -19.21
CA GLY A 43 -2.09 -11.80 -20.59
C GLY A 43 -3.02 -10.86 -21.36
N GLU A 44 -3.56 -9.83 -20.71
CA GLU A 44 -4.41 -8.83 -21.36
C GLU A 44 -3.63 -7.56 -21.69
N LYS A 45 -3.79 -7.07 -22.92
CA LYS A 45 -3.23 -5.80 -23.37
C LYS A 45 -4.14 -4.66 -22.90
N ILE A 46 -3.59 -3.75 -22.11
CA ILE A 46 -4.28 -2.57 -21.60
C ILE A 46 -3.68 -1.34 -22.28
N ASP A 47 -4.52 -0.55 -22.96
CA ASP A 47 -4.14 0.76 -23.49
C ASP A 47 -4.11 1.78 -22.35
N PHE A 48 -2.92 2.31 -22.07
CA PHE A 48 -2.75 3.25 -20.96
C PHE A 48 -3.27 4.64 -21.23
N ALA A 49 -3.22 5.11 -22.47
CA ALA A 49 -3.68 6.44 -22.80
C ALA A 49 -5.20 6.50 -22.59
N ASP A 50 -5.91 5.45 -23.01
CA ASP A 50 -7.35 5.34 -22.81
C ASP A 50 -7.70 5.21 -21.32
N LEU A 51 -7.08 4.28 -20.59
CA LEU A 51 -7.36 4.09 -19.17
C LEU A 51 -7.04 5.34 -18.35
N LYS A 52 -5.92 6.02 -18.62
CA LYS A 52 -5.54 7.26 -17.92
C LYS A 52 -6.52 8.39 -18.19
N SER A 53 -7.08 8.48 -19.39
CA SER A 53 -8.06 9.51 -19.74
C SER A 53 -9.42 9.30 -19.05
N ARG A 54 -9.75 8.04 -18.71
CA ARG A 54 -11.05 7.65 -18.12
C ARG A 54 -10.97 7.35 -16.63
N ALA A 55 -9.78 7.10 -16.09
CA ALA A 55 -9.57 6.75 -14.69
C ALA A 55 -10.11 7.86 -13.77
N LYS A 56 -11.15 7.53 -13.01
CA LYS A 56 -11.81 8.45 -12.10
C LYS A 56 -12.02 7.79 -10.74
N PHE A 57 -11.56 8.45 -9.68
CA PHE A 57 -11.87 8.01 -8.33
C PHE A 57 -13.36 8.16 -8.06
N VAL A 58 -14.03 7.03 -7.83
CA VAL A 58 -15.48 6.97 -7.55
C VAL A 58 -15.74 7.01 -6.05
N GLY A 59 -14.90 6.35 -5.25
CA GLY A 59 -15.04 6.38 -3.81
C GLY A 59 -14.39 5.20 -3.10
N ASN A 60 -14.65 5.12 -1.81
CA ASN A 60 -14.30 3.93 -1.04
C ASN A 60 -15.36 2.84 -1.27
N TYR A 61 -14.95 1.59 -1.22
CA TYR A 61 -15.86 0.44 -1.32
C TYR A 61 -15.57 -0.57 -0.22
N ASP A 62 -16.62 -1.03 0.44
CA ASP A 62 -16.53 -2.03 1.50
C ASP A 62 -16.62 -3.42 0.88
N LEU A 63 -15.50 -4.15 0.82
CA LEU A 63 -15.46 -5.49 0.24
C LEU A 63 -15.90 -6.59 1.22
N SER A 64 -16.19 -6.25 2.48
CA SER A 64 -16.68 -7.23 3.47
C SER A 64 -18.04 -7.84 3.06
N VAL A 65 -18.75 -7.17 2.15
CA VAL A 65 -19.99 -7.68 1.52
C VAL A 65 -19.75 -8.84 0.54
N GLY A 66 -18.49 -9.16 0.23
CA GLY A 66 -18.13 -10.35 -0.56
C GLY A 66 -18.33 -10.21 -2.07
N SER A 67 -18.37 -8.98 -2.59
CA SER A 67 -18.53 -8.70 -4.02
C SER A 67 -17.75 -7.45 -4.44
N PHE A 68 -17.38 -7.35 -5.71
CA PHE A 68 -16.90 -6.12 -6.30
C PHE A 68 -18.03 -5.10 -6.54
N PRO A 69 -17.71 -3.81 -6.76
CA PRO A 69 -18.72 -2.78 -7.02
C PRO A 69 -19.61 -3.07 -8.22
N THR A 70 -20.90 -2.75 -8.11
CA THR A 70 -21.88 -2.82 -9.21
C THR A 70 -21.84 -1.55 -10.08
N ALA A 71 -22.31 -1.66 -11.33
CA ALA A 71 -22.53 -0.53 -12.23
C ALA A 71 -21.28 0.37 -12.47
N SER A 72 -20.10 -0.26 -12.52
CA SER A 72 -18.86 0.45 -12.81
C SER A 72 -18.78 0.84 -14.29
N HIS A 73 -18.26 2.03 -14.57
CA HIS A 73 -17.86 2.44 -15.92
C HIS A 73 -16.37 2.17 -16.12
N VAL A 74 -15.87 2.05 -17.35
CA VAL A 74 -14.43 1.87 -17.60
C VAL A 74 -13.63 2.99 -16.92
N GLY A 75 -12.61 2.61 -16.14
CA GLY A 75 -11.77 3.55 -15.38
C GLY A 75 -12.32 3.92 -14.00
N SER A 76 -13.44 3.36 -13.55
CA SER A 76 -13.95 3.61 -12.19
C SER A 76 -12.97 3.04 -11.16
N MET A 77 -12.38 3.93 -10.35
CA MET A 77 -11.42 3.56 -9.31
C MET A 77 -12.09 3.56 -7.93
N TYR A 78 -12.00 2.42 -7.25
CA TYR A 78 -12.49 2.24 -5.89
C TYR A 78 -11.35 1.89 -4.96
N LYS A 79 -11.28 2.55 -3.80
CA LYS A 79 -10.36 2.16 -2.73
C LYS A 79 -11.08 1.24 -1.76
N LEU A 80 -10.54 0.07 -1.48
CA LEU A 80 -11.15 -0.83 -0.51
C LEU A 80 -11.05 -0.26 0.90
N SER A 81 -12.17 -0.19 1.63
CA SER A 81 -12.23 0.30 3.00
C SER A 81 -12.16 -0.80 4.06
N ALA A 82 -12.39 -2.05 3.67
CA ALA A 82 -12.35 -3.22 4.55
C ALA A 82 -11.82 -4.43 3.78
N ASP A 83 -11.31 -5.41 4.51
CA ASP A 83 -10.94 -6.71 3.99
C ASP A 83 -12.19 -7.48 3.55
N GLY A 84 -12.04 -8.29 2.50
CA GLY A 84 -13.15 -9.05 1.95
C GLY A 84 -12.68 -10.22 1.09
N THR A 85 -13.55 -11.22 0.96
CA THR A 85 -13.29 -12.39 0.10
C THR A 85 -14.28 -12.40 -1.05
N VAL A 86 -13.77 -12.49 -2.28
CA VAL A 86 -14.58 -12.68 -3.49
C VAL A 86 -14.06 -13.93 -4.18
N ASN A 87 -14.92 -14.93 -4.39
CA ASN A 87 -14.55 -16.23 -4.99
C ASN A 87 -13.28 -16.84 -4.37
N ASP A 88 -13.28 -17.02 -3.05
CA ASP A 88 -12.18 -17.58 -2.25
C ASP A 88 -10.84 -16.83 -2.31
N THR A 89 -10.81 -15.66 -2.95
CA THR A 89 -9.64 -14.78 -2.99
C THR A 89 -9.80 -13.67 -1.97
N LEU A 90 -8.84 -13.56 -1.05
CA LEU A 90 -8.78 -12.46 -0.09
C LEU A 90 -8.24 -11.19 -0.75
N TYR A 91 -8.91 -10.07 -0.49
CA TYR A 91 -8.49 -8.72 -0.84
C TYR A 91 -8.48 -7.87 0.43
N ARG A 92 -7.62 -6.85 0.46
CA ARG A 92 -7.34 -6.11 1.68
C ARG A 92 -7.81 -4.66 1.62
N ALA A 93 -8.15 -4.12 2.78
CA ALA A 93 -8.37 -2.70 2.96
C ALA A 93 -7.14 -1.92 2.48
N GLY A 94 -7.40 -0.89 1.67
CA GLY A 94 -6.40 -0.05 1.04
C GLY A 94 -6.00 -0.47 -0.37
N ASP A 95 -6.36 -1.66 -0.84
CA ASP A 95 -6.22 -2.03 -2.25
C ASP A 95 -7.06 -1.09 -3.13
N ILE A 96 -6.65 -0.96 -4.40
CA ILE A 96 -7.40 -0.17 -5.38
C ILE A 96 -7.90 -1.10 -6.49
N LEU A 97 -9.20 -1.04 -6.75
CA LEU A 97 -9.83 -1.69 -7.88
C LEU A 97 -10.09 -0.66 -8.97
N ILE A 98 -9.72 -0.99 -10.21
CA ILE A 98 -10.04 -0.17 -11.39
C ILE A 98 -10.80 -1.03 -12.38
N SER A 99 -12.03 -0.65 -12.72
CA SER A 99 -12.80 -1.36 -13.75
C SER A 99 -12.21 -1.13 -15.14
N ILE A 100 -12.12 -2.20 -15.93
CA ILE A 100 -11.66 -2.16 -17.33
C ILE A 100 -12.78 -2.42 -18.34
N LYS A 101 -13.99 -2.73 -17.85
CA LYS A 101 -15.21 -2.88 -18.66
C LYS A 101 -16.35 -2.06 -18.07
N GLU A 102 -17.28 -1.69 -18.94
CA GLU A 102 -18.60 -1.22 -18.53
C GLU A 102 -19.35 -2.37 -17.86
N ASN A 103 -20.03 -2.09 -16.75
CA ASN A 103 -20.75 -3.08 -15.95
C ASN A 103 -19.86 -4.30 -15.60
N ALA A 104 -18.66 -4.03 -15.09
CA ALA A 104 -17.71 -5.06 -14.69
C ALA A 104 -18.34 -6.05 -13.70
N SER A 105 -17.97 -7.33 -13.84
CA SER A 105 -18.51 -8.41 -13.03
C SER A 105 -18.26 -8.18 -11.55
N ILE A 106 -19.28 -8.43 -10.73
CA ILE A 106 -19.18 -8.29 -9.26
C ILE A 106 -18.42 -9.45 -8.60
N SER A 107 -18.05 -10.49 -9.34
CA SER A 107 -17.39 -11.68 -8.79
C SER A 107 -16.11 -12.06 -9.54
N VAL A 108 -15.94 -11.62 -10.79
CA VAL A 108 -14.78 -12.01 -11.61
C VAL A 108 -13.78 -10.86 -11.64
N LEU A 109 -12.55 -11.09 -11.21
CA LEU A 109 -11.47 -10.10 -11.29
C LEU A 109 -10.93 -9.97 -12.72
N GLY A 110 -10.54 -11.10 -13.32
CA GLY A 110 -9.96 -11.14 -14.67
C GLY A 110 -10.89 -10.53 -15.73
N GLU A 111 -10.32 -9.85 -16.71
CA GLU A 111 -11.03 -9.09 -17.76
C GLU A 111 -12.05 -8.03 -17.28
N ASN A 112 -12.21 -7.79 -15.98
CA ASN A 112 -13.23 -6.90 -15.42
C ASN A 112 -12.60 -5.82 -14.55
N TRP A 113 -11.57 -6.17 -13.79
CA TRP A 113 -10.89 -5.30 -12.84
C TRP A 113 -9.38 -5.45 -12.88
N ILE A 114 -8.68 -4.33 -12.73
CA ILE A 114 -7.29 -4.29 -12.31
C ILE A 114 -7.27 -4.17 -10.79
N LEU A 115 -6.59 -5.10 -10.13
CA LEU A 115 -6.23 -4.97 -8.72
C LEU A 115 -4.85 -4.32 -8.61
N ILE A 116 -4.80 -3.18 -7.95
CA ILE A 116 -3.58 -2.61 -7.40
C ILE A 116 -3.50 -3.10 -5.97
N ASP A 117 -2.73 -4.17 -5.82
CA ASP A 117 -2.45 -4.75 -4.53
C ASP A 117 -1.59 -3.77 -3.73
N ASN A 118 -2.16 -3.26 -2.64
CA ASN A 118 -1.46 -2.40 -1.70
C ASN A 118 -0.88 -3.24 -0.55
N SER A 119 -0.85 -4.57 -0.67
CA SER A 119 -0.23 -5.49 0.29
C SER A 119 1.28 -5.30 0.41
N GLU A 120 1.98 -4.76 -0.60
CA GLU A 120 3.36 -4.30 -0.40
C GLU A 120 3.42 -3.07 0.53
N THR A 121 2.36 -2.26 0.58
CA THR A 121 2.19 -1.25 1.65
C THR A 121 1.82 -1.90 2.99
N GLN A 122 1.28 -3.11 3.01
CA GLN A 122 1.12 -3.89 4.26
C GLN A 122 2.38 -4.68 4.66
N LEU A 123 3.30 -4.94 3.74
CA LEU A 123 4.70 -5.30 4.05
C LEU A 123 5.53 -4.06 4.44
N SER A 124 5.06 -2.85 4.10
CA SER A 124 5.75 -1.57 4.36
C SER A 124 5.63 -1.04 5.78
N ASN A 125 4.91 -1.76 6.64
CA ASN A 125 5.01 -1.57 8.08
C ASN A 125 6.28 -2.21 8.68
N ARG A 126 7.20 -2.68 7.81
CA ARG A 126 8.56 -3.04 8.18
C ARG A 126 9.44 -1.81 8.19
N TYR A 127 9.84 -1.38 9.38
CA TYR A 127 10.78 -0.28 9.58
C TYR A 127 12.06 -0.81 10.20
N GLU A 128 13.20 -0.39 9.66
CA GLU A 128 14.51 -0.73 10.18
C GLU A 128 15.28 0.56 10.44
N VAL A 129 15.86 0.66 11.63
CA VAL A 129 16.68 1.81 12.03
C VAL A 129 17.92 1.33 12.76
N GLU A 130 19.05 1.90 12.37
CA GLU A 130 20.32 1.74 13.07
C GLU A 130 20.43 2.80 14.17
N VAL A 131 20.89 2.38 15.34
CA VAL A 131 21.19 3.28 16.45
C VAL A 131 22.44 4.09 16.13
N THR A 132 22.30 5.40 15.99
CA THR A 132 23.41 6.30 15.64
C THR A 132 24.10 6.89 16.87
N ILE A 133 23.39 6.99 18.00
CA ILE A 133 23.87 7.62 19.24
C ILE A 133 23.59 6.68 20.42
N ALA A 134 24.63 6.37 21.18
CA ALA A 134 24.54 5.55 22.39
C ALA A 134 23.50 6.11 23.38
N GLY A 135 22.70 5.23 23.97
CA GLY A 135 21.72 5.60 24.99
C GLY A 135 20.50 6.39 24.49
N THR A 136 20.37 6.58 23.18
CA THR A 136 19.09 7.02 22.60
C THR A 136 18.08 5.91 22.79
N THR A 137 17.01 6.13 23.53
CA THR A 137 16.00 5.08 23.78
C THR A 137 14.72 5.30 22.99
N THR A 138 14.49 6.50 22.44
CA THR A 138 13.26 6.83 21.72
C THR A 138 13.55 7.14 20.25
N TYR A 139 12.85 6.44 19.37
CA TYR A 139 13.03 6.48 17.92
C TYR A 139 11.72 6.89 17.25
N PRO A 140 11.71 7.98 16.45
CA PRO A 140 10.54 8.32 15.66
C PRO A 140 10.34 7.27 14.58
N VAL A 141 9.09 6.86 14.36
CA VAL A 141 8.71 5.90 13.30
C VAL A 141 7.77 6.59 12.30
N PRO A 142 7.79 6.21 11.01
CA PRO A 142 7.03 6.90 9.97
C PRO A 142 5.52 6.56 9.97
N PHE A 143 5.04 5.80 10.96
CA PHE A 143 3.66 5.33 11.07
C PHE A 143 3.20 5.28 12.53
N LYS A 144 1.90 5.16 12.75
CA LYS A 144 1.35 4.89 14.08
C LYS A 144 1.62 3.43 14.45
N LEU A 145 2.39 3.20 15.50
CA LEU A 145 2.72 1.90 16.04
C LEU A 145 1.45 1.24 16.63
N SER A 146 1.25 -0.03 16.34
CA SER A 146 0.19 -0.89 16.83
C SER A 146 0.56 -1.39 18.22
N ASN A 147 -0.45 -1.62 19.06
CA ASN A 147 -0.22 -2.26 20.37
C ASN A 147 0.28 -3.70 20.22
N ASN A 148 0.11 -4.30 19.04
CA ASN A 148 0.54 -5.66 18.71
C ASN A 148 1.75 -5.68 17.75
N ALA A 149 2.45 -4.55 17.59
CA ALA A 149 3.64 -4.51 16.74
C ALA A 149 4.69 -5.50 17.25
N LEU A 150 5.38 -6.16 16.32
CA LEU A 150 6.54 -6.98 16.62
C LEU A 150 7.77 -6.12 16.49
N VAL A 151 8.61 -6.09 17.51
CA VAL A 151 9.85 -5.30 17.54
C VAL A 151 11.00 -6.26 17.75
N TRP A 152 12.03 -6.17 16.91
CA TRP A 152 13.27 -6.92 17.06
C TRP A 152 14.42 -5.97 17.34
N PHE A 153 15.34 -6.43 18.17
CA PHE A 153 16.61 -5.78 18.46
C PHE A 153 17.75 -6.75 18.16
N ASN A 154 18.65 -6.38 17.25
CA ASN A 154 19.75 -7.24 16.77
C ASN A 154 19.29 -8.66 16.37
N GLY A 155 18.11 -8.75 15.74
CA GLY A 155 17.52 -10.00 15.29
C GLY A 155 16.74 -10.79 16.34
N SER A 156 16.78 -10.38 17.62
CA SER A 156 15.99 -11.00 18.69
C SER A 156 14.66 -10.28 18.85
N LEU A 157 13.55 -11.03 18.93
CA LEU A 157 12.24 -10.44 19.18
C LEU A 157 12.18 -9.93 20.62
N LEU A 158 11.75 -8.68 20.79
CA LEU A 158 11.54 -8.05 22.09
C LEU A 158 10.16 -8.41 22.66
N GLY A 159 10.12 -8.66 23.96
CA GLY A 159 8.89 -8.77 24.74
C GLY A 159 8.22 -7.41 24.97
N GLN A 160 6.95 -7.44 25.41
CA GLN A 160 6.19 -6.21 25.68
C GLN A 160 6.75 -5.36 26.84
N GLU A 161 7.63 -5.91 27.67
CA GLU A 161 8.30 -5.19 28.77
C GLU A 161 9.63 -4.56 28.35
N GLU A 162 10.06 -4.77 27.11
CA GLU A 162 11.35 -4.26 26.59
C GLU A 162 11.18 -3.06 25.66
N TRP A 163 9.93 -2.73 25.30
CA TRP A 163 9.61 -1.56 24.49
C TRP A 163 8.23 -0.98 24.84
N SER A 164 7.99 0.26 24.44
CA SER A 164 6.71 0.95 24.54
C SER A 164 6.49 1.87 23.34
N GLY A 165 5.31 2.50 23.25
CA GLY A 165 4.96 3.42 22.16
C GLY A 165 3.78 2.97 21.29
N GLY A 166 3.11 1.86 21.65
CA GLY A 166 1.85 1.44 21.03
C GLY A 166 0.83 2.59 20.99
N GLY A 167 0.20 2.78 19.84
CA GLY A 167 -0.71 3.88 19.56
C GLY A 167 -0.04 5.22 19.24
N THR A 168 1.29 5.31 19.19
CA THR A 168 2.04 6.55 18.93
C THR A 168 2.90 6.46 17.66
N ALA A 169 3.53 7.56 17.24
CA ALA A 169 4.49 7.57 16.13
C ALA A 169 5.96 7.50 16.61
N SER A 170 6.18 6.91 17.79
CA SER A 170 7.50 6.71 18.37
C SER A 170 7.60 5.33 19.01
N LEU A 171 8.76 4.68 18.85
CA LEU A 171 9.13 3.49 19.61
C LEU A 171 10.06 3.93 20.75
N THR A 172 9.84 3.44 21.97
CA THR A 172 10.77 3.64 23.09
C THR A 172 11.27 2.29 23.60
N LEU A 173 12.57 2.03 23.51
CA LEU A 173 13.23 0.89 24.13
C LEU A 173 13.37 1.11 25.64
N LEU A 174 13.12 0.07 26.42
CA LEU A 174 13.18 0.10 27.89
C LEU A 174 14.54 -0.37 28.43
N PHE A 175 15.56 -0.34 27.56
CA PHE A 175 16.95 -0.62 27.85
C PHE A 175 17.85 0.34 27.04
N THR A 176 19.14 0.35 27.34
CA THR A 176 20.13 1.26 26.73
C THR A 176 20.77 0.59 25.50
N PRO A 177 20.52 1.08 24.28
CA PRO A 177 21.20 0.57 23.09
C PRO A 177 22.56 1.23 22.86
N TYR A 178 23.40 0.56 22.10
CA TYR A 178 24.70 1.01 21.64
C TYR A 178 24.65 1.44 20.16
N PRO A 179 25.63 2.23 19.70
CA PRO A 179 25.74 2.55 18.29
C PRO A 179 25.84 1.28 17.43
N TYR A 180 25.25 1.33 16.24
CA TYR A 180 25.17 0.24 15.26
C TYR A 180 24.22 -0.91 15.62
N ASP A 181 23.55 -0.85 16.76
CA ASP A 181 22.45 -1.77 17.04
C ASP A 181 21.32 -1.55 16.02
N ILE A 182 20.65 -2.65 15.65
CA ILE A 182 19.60 -2.63 14.63
C ILE A 182 18.26 -2.91 15.29
N ILE A 183 17.33 -1.98 15.08
CA ILE A 183 15.93 -2.12 15.47
C ILE A 183 15.13 -2.44 14.21
N LYS A 184 14.31 -3.49 14.27
CA LYS A 184 13.32 -3.79 13.23
C LYS A 184 11.93 -3.77 13.85
N ILE A 185 10.97 -3.22 13.14
CA ILE A 185 9.58 -3.15 13.55
C ILE A 185 8.76 -3.80 12.45
N GLN A 186 7.80 -4.64 12.79
CA GLN A 186 6.74 -5.08 11.91
C GLN A 186 5.42 -4.73 12.59
N ASN A 187 4.78 -3.71 12.05
CA ASN A 187 3.59 -3.09 12.61
C ASN A 187 2.28 -3.72 12.12
#